data_AF-A0A8E9YLU6-F1
#
_entry.id   AF-A0A8E9YLU6-F1
#
_cell.length_a   1.000
_cell.length_b   1.000
_cell.length_c   1.000
_cell.angle_alpha   90.00
_cell.angle_beta   90.00
_cell.angle_gamma   90.00
#
_symmetry.space_group_name_H-M   'P 1'
#
loop_
_entity.id
_entity.type
_entity.pdbx_description
1 polymer ?
#
loop_
_entity_poly.entity_id
_entity_poly.type
_entity_poly.pdbx_seq_one_letter_code
_entity_poly.pdbx_strand_id
1 'polypeptide(L)'
;MKTIKYAVAAIALSTLSFGAFAAEPVSASQTQNLHKIGVVSADGATTLDGLEAKLAEKAAAAGASAYNITSAVGNDKMSGTAVIYK
;
A
#
# COMPACT_ATOMS: atom_id res chain seq x y z
N MET A 1 -55.21 -5.33 14.96
CA MET A 1 -54.55 -4.03 15.21
C MET A 1 -53.78 -4.11 16.53
N LYS A 2 -52.57 -3.51 16.56
CA LYS A 2 -51.70 -3.20 17.73
C LYS A 2 -50.79 -4.38 18.13
N THR A 3 -49.46 -4.30 18.18
CA THR A 3 -48.52 -3.17 18.15
C THR A 3 -47.09 -3.72 18.04
N ILE A 4 -46.36 -3.31 17.00
CA ILE A 4 -44.99 -2.74 17.03
C ILE A 4 -44.23 -2.96 18.36
N LYS A 5 -43.57 -4.11 18.51
CA LYS A 5 -42.43 -4.40 19.41
C LYS A 5 -41.76 -5.58 18.70
N TYR A 6 -40.66 -5.43 17.98
CA TYR A 6 -39.31 -5.32 18.51
C TYR A 6 -38.42 -4.67 17.45
N ALA A 7 -38.30 -3.35 17.52
CA ALA A 7 -37.22 -2.61 16.88
C ALA A 7 -35.94 -2.79 17.71
N VAL A 8 -35.39 -4.00 17.76
CA VAL A 8 -34.10 -4.26 18.40
C VAL A 8 -33.49 -5.48 17.72
N ALA A 9 -32.50 -5.26 16.87
CA ALA A 9 -31.24 -6.00 16.92
C ALA A 9 -30.34 -5.63 15.74
N ALA A 10 -29.06 -5.51 16.07
CA ALA A 10 -27.92 -5.58 15.17
C ALA A 10 -27.75 -4.39 14.23
N ILE A 11 -27.16 -3.35 14.83
CA ILE A 11 -25.98 -2.72 14.26
C ILE A 11 -24.99 -3.84 13.89
N ALA A 12 -25.13 -4.42 12.70
CA ALA A 12 -23.99 -5.03 12.04
C ALA A 12 -23.28 -3.88 11.34
N LEU A 13 -22.48 -3.18 12.15
CA LEU A 13 -21.32 -2.38 11.78
C LEU A 13 -20.99 -2.56 10.30
N SER A 14 -21.24 -1.50 9.54
CA SER A 14 -20.48 -1.10 8.36
C SER A 14 -19.57 -2.24 7.88
N THR A 15 -20.10 -3.09 7.01
CA THR A 15 -19.32 -4.10 6.30
C THR A 15 -18.05 -3.42 5.87
N LEU A 16 -16.95 -3.83 6.50
CA LEU A 16 -15.62 -3.30 6.31
C LEU A 16 -15.46 -3.08 4.81
N SER A 17 -15.38 -1.81 4.42
CA SER A 17 -15.07 -1.42 3.06
C SER A 17 -13.61 -1.82 2.87
N PHE A 18 -13.39 -3.11 2.59
CA PHE A 18 -12.17 -3.60 1.99
C PHE A 18 -12.23 -3.15 0.53
N GLY A 19 -12.14 -1.84 0.32
CA GLY A 19 -11.77 -1.28 -0.97
C GLY A 19 -10.48 -1.96 -1.37
N ALA A 20 -10.43 -2.48 -2.59
CA ALA A 20 -9.23 -3.12 -3.12
C ALA A 20 -8.07 -2.11 -3.02
N PHE A 21 -7.18 -2.30 -2.05
CA PHE A 21 -6.01 -1.45 -1.88
C PHE A 21 -4.98 -1.88 -2.91
N ALA A 22 -4.95 -1.16 -4.02
CA ALA A 22 -3.76 -1.11 -4.86
C ALA A 22 -2.67 -0.38 -4.06
N ALA A 23 -1.41 -0.79 -4.21
CA ALA A 23 -0.32 -0.11 -3.55
C ALA A 23 -0.19 1.31 -4.12
N GLU A 24 -0.70 2.30 -3.39
CA GLU A 24 -0.66 3.70 -3.81
C GLU A 24 0.64 4.36 -3.31
N PRO A 25 1.24 5.25 -4.12
CA PRO A 25 2.39 6.03 -3.69
C PRO A 25 1.93 7.03 -2.61
N VAL A 26 2.27 6.73 -1.35
CA VAL A 26 1.87 7.54 -0.19
C VAL A 26 3.03 8.39 0.32
N SER A 27 2.70 9.61 0.74
CA SER A 27 3.68 10.54 1.32
C SER A 27 4.09 10.12 2.73
N ALA A 28 5.32 10.48 3.15
CA ALA A 28 5.86 10.08 4.46
C ALA A 28 4.95 10.43 5.66
N SER A 29 4.15 11.49 5.55
CA SER A 29 3.14 11.89 6.55
C SER A 29 1.97 10.89 6.67
N GLN A 30 1.55 10.26 5.58
CA GLN A 30 0.52 9.21 5.58
C GLN A 30 1.09 7.87 6.07
N THR A 31 2.40 7.64 5.88
CA THR A 31 3.07 6.44 6.39
C THR A 31 3.24 6.39 7.90
N GLN A 32 2.99 7.49 8.63
CA GLN A 32 3.06 7.54 10.11
C GLN A 32 2.02 6.61 10.77
N ASN A 33 0.87 6.41 10.13
CA ASN A 33 -0.18 5.49 10.61
C ASN A 33 -0.10 4.12 9.94
N LEU A 34 0.84 3.92 9.01
CA LEU A 34 1.02 2.67 8.28
C LEU A 34 2.18 1.89 8.91
N HIS A 35 2.00 0.58 9.08
CA HIS A 35 3.05 -0.24 9.67
C HIS A 35 4.10 -0.55 8.61
N LYS A 36 5.35 -0.11 8.84
CA LYS A 36 6.48 -0.55 8.03
C LYS A 36 6.60 -2.07 8.14
N ILE A 37 6.35 -2.77 7.04
CA ILE A 37 6.45 -4.23 6.98
C ILE A 37 7.78 -4.69 6.39
N GLY A 38 8.52 -3.81 5.69
CA GLY A 38 9.80 -4.17 5.11
C GLY A 38 10.40 -3.12 4.19
N VAL A 39 11.42 -3.54 3.44
CA VAL A 39 12.08 -2.76 2.40
C VAL A 39 12.29 -3.66 1.19
N VAL A 40 11.93 -3.16 0.01
CA VAL A 40 12.17 -3.83 -1.26
C VAL A 40 13.20 -3.05 -2.05
N SER A 41 14.09 -3.78 -2.72
CA SER A 41 15.06 -3.22 -3.65
C SER A 41 14.75 -3.70 -5.07
N ALA A 42 14.94 -2.82 -6.03
CA ALA A 42 15.00 -3.22 -7.43
C ALA A 42 16.22 -2.62 -8.11
N ASP A 43 16.68 -3.35 -9.11
CA ASP A 43 17.89 -3.07 -9.85
C ASP A 43 17.71 -3.43 -11.33
N GLY A 44 18.62 -2.88 -12.12
CA GLY A 44 18.70 -3.16 -13.55
C GLY A 44 17.62 -2.49 -14.40
N ALA A 45 16.97 -1.44 -13.90
CA ALA A 45 16.07 -0.63 -14.70
C ALA A 45 16.87 0.36 -15.55
N THR A 46 16.47 0.58 -16.80
CA THR A 46 17.09 1.60 -17.67
C THR A 46 16.44 2.97 -17.53
N THR A 47 15.26 3.04 -16.91
CA THR A 47 14.49 4.26 -16.71
C THR A 47 13.93 4.30 -15.28
N LEU A 48 13.59 5.49 -14.80
CA LEU A 48 13.03 5.68 -13.47
C LEU A 48 11.65 5.03 -13.36
N ASP A 49 10.85 5.10 -14.42
CA ASP A 49 9.54 4.43 -14.49
C ASP A 49 9.68 2.90 -14.40
N GLY A 50 10.66 2.32 -15.10
CA GLY A 50 10.91 0.88 -15.03
C GLY A 50 11.44 0.44 -13.65
N LEU A 51 12.16 1.33 -12.96
CA LEU A 51 12.56 1.12 -11.59
C LEU A 51 11.32 1.12 -10.70
N GLU A 52 10.53 2.19 -10.73
CA GLU A 52 9.32 2.35 -9.93
C GLU A 52 8.33 1.20 -10.13
N ALA A 53 8.08 0.79 -11.39
CA ALA A 53 7.22 -0.35 -11.69
C ALA A 53 7.71 -1.64 -11.02
N LYS A 54 9.02 -1.91 -11.05
CA LYS A 54 9.59 -3.08 -10.35
C LYS A 54 9.47 -2.97 -8.84
N LEU A 55 9.67 -1.78 -8.26
CA LEU A 55 9.50 -1.60 -6.81
C LEU A 55 8.04 -1.75 -6.40
N ALA A 56 7.11 -1.20 -7.18
CA ALA A 56 5.68 -1.33 -6.96
C ALA A 56 5.21 -2.79 -7.08
N GLU A 57 5.70 -3.52 -8.08
CA GLU A 57 5.42 -4.95 -8.25
C GLU A 57 5.96 -5.77 -7.07
N LYS A 58 7.19 -5.50 -6.62
CA LYS A 58 7.77 -6.15 -5.44
C LYS A 58 7.03 -5.78 -4.16
N ALA A 59 6.58 -4.55 -4.02
CA ALA A 59 5.78 -4.09 -2.88
C ALA A 59 4.43 -4.81 -2.84
N ALA A 60 3.74 -4.89 -3.98
CA ALA A 60 2.47 -5.62 -4.10
C ALA A 60 2.65 -7.12 -3.83
N ALA A 61 3.71 -7.74 -4.38
CA ALA A 61 4.05 -9.14 -4.13
C ALA A 61 4.38 -9.42 -2.66
N ALA A 62 4.96 -8.46 -1.95
CA ALA A 62 5.20 -8.53 -0.52
C ALA A 62 3.94 -8.28 0.33
N GLY A 63 2.79 -8.00 -0.30
CA GLY A 63 1.53 -7.72 0.39
C GLY A 63 1.47 -6.34 1.03
N ALA A 64 2.21 -5.38 0.47
CA ALA A 64 2.18 -3.99 0.90
C ALA A 64 0.96 -3.25 0.33
N SER A 65 0.30 -2.47 1.17
CA SER A 65 -0.79 -1.55 0.80
C SER A 65 -0.24 -0.20 0.33
N ALA A 66 1.02 0.09 0.62
CA ALA A 66 1.67 1.37 0.37
C ALA A 66 3.19 1.19 0.22
N TYR A 67 3.82 2.02 -0.59
CA TYR A 67 5.28 2.05 -0.72
C TYR A 67 5.80 3.49 -0.77
N ASN A 68 7.03 3.68 -0.30
CA ASN A 68 7.73 4.96 -0.34
C ASN A 68 9.17 4.73 -0.83
N ILE A 69 9.51 5.35 -1.95
CA ILE A 69 10.85 5.25 -2.53
C ILE A 69 11.81 6.09 -1.70
N THR A 70 12.73 5.43 -1.00
CA THR A 70 13.73 6.08 -0.15
C THR A 70 15.03 6.41 -0.88
N SER A 71 15.33 5.67 -1.95
CA SER A 71 16.54 5.87 -2.74
C SER A 71 16.30 5.43 -4.17
N ALA A 72 16.73 6.27 -5.11
CA ALA A 72 16.87 5.93 -6.52
C ALA A 72 18.23 6.47 -6.98
N VAL A 73 19.09 5.57 -7.47
CA VAL A 73 20.46 5.86 -7.91
C VAL A 73 20.66 5.23 -9.28
N GLY A 74 21.33 5.94 -10.19
CA GLY A 74 21.65 5.41 -11.51
C GLY A 74 22.92 6.05 -12.06
N ASN A 75 23.89 5.21 -12.42
CA ASN A 75 25.08 5.62 -13.16
C ASN A 75 25.00 5.11 -14.61
N ASP A 76 24.75 3.80 -14.79
CA ASP A 76 24.48 3.14 -16.08
C ASP A 76 23.16 2.34 -16.09
N LYS A 77 22.76 1.81 -14.93
CA LYS A 77 21.45 1.19 -14.68
C LYS A 77 20.88 1.78 -13.39
N MET A 78 19.59 2.08 -13.39
CA MET A 78 18.86 2.54 -12.22
C MET A 78 18.64 1.40 -11.24
N SER A 79 18.91 1.70 -9.98
CA SER A 79 18.70 0.86 -8.82
C SER A 79 18.08 1.71 -7.72
N GLY A 80 17.26 1.11 -6.87
CA GLY A 80 16.59 1.85 -5.83
C GLY A 80 16.00 0.96 -4.76
N THR A 81 15.65 1.59 -3.65
CA THR A 81 15.03 0.96 -2.50
C THR A 81 13.78 1.72 -2.10
N ALA A 82 12.70 0.98 -1.86
CA ALA A 82 11.47 1.49 -1.29
C ALA A 82 11.16 0.79 0.01
N VAL A 83 10.71 1.57 0.98
CA VAL A 83 10.08 1.05 2.19
C VAL A 83 8.64 0.70 1.85
N ILE A 84 8.21 -0.46 2.31
CA ILE A 84 6.85 -0.96 2.09
C ILE A 84 6.07 -1.00 3.40
N TYR A 85 4.80 -0.68 3.30
CA TYR A 85 3.91 -0.49 4.42
C TYR A 85 2.61 -1.27 4.22
N LYS A 86 2.00 -1.67 5.34
CA LYS A 86 0.69 -2.31 5.38
C LYS A 86 -0.29 -1.51 6.21
#